data_AF-A0A8J4WUW2-F1
#
_entry.id   AF-A0A8J4WUW2-F1
#
_cell.length_a   1.000
_cell.length_b   1.000
_cell.length_c   1.000
_cell.angle_alpha   90.00
_cell.angle_beta   90.00
_cell.angle_gamma   90.00
#
_symmetry.space_group_name_H-M   'P 1'
#
loop_
_entity.id
_entity.type
_entity.pdbx_description
1 polymer ?
#
loop_
_entity_poly.entity_id
_entity_poly.type
_entity_poly.pdbx_seq_one_letter_code
_entity_poly.pdbx_strand_id
1 'polypeptide(L)'
;MGQELYDLVIEHLQLVEYDYFDLEYESKDGHTFWLDHLKPVQKQHTTHKDYVFTFAVKFYTPHPNLLEDEFTRYLFALQIRKDLQNGRLPCSESTAALLAAYIAQGEKFECILGVGRFEISMAC
;
A
#
# COMPACT_ATOMS: atom_id res chain seq x y z
N MET A 1 -4.42 7.70 18.34
CA MET A 1 -4.90 6.31 18.08
C MET A 1 -4.33 5.82 16.75
N GLY A 2 -4.51 4.54 16.39
CA GLY A 2 -4.20 4.05 15.03
C GLY A 2 -4.97 4.82 13.95
N GLN A 3 -6.25 5.08 14.19
CA GLN A 3 -7.09 5.89 13.29
C GLN A 3 -6.49 7.25 12.95
N GLU A 4 -5.98 7.99 13.95
CA GLU A 4 -5.39 9.33 13.73
C GLU A 4 -4.17 9.29 12.79
N LEU A 5 -3.35 8.25 12.87
CA LEU A 5 -2.22 8.08 11.94
C LEU A 5 -2.74 7.80 10.52
N TYR A 6 -3.74 6.93 10.38
CA TYR A 6 -4.33 6.62 9.09
C TYR A 6 -4.97 7.86 8.46
N ASP A 7 -5.74 8.65 9.22
CA ASP A 7 -6.39 9.87 8.75
C ASP A 7 -5.37 10.88 8.21
N LEU A 8 -4.23 11.07 8.89
CA LEU A 8 -3.15 11.95 8.43
C LEU A 8 -2.56 11.49 7.10
N VAL A 9 -2.44 10.18 6.88
CA VAL A 9 -1.94 9.63 5.61
C VAL A 9 -2.95 9.85 4.49
N ILE A 10 -4.23 9.60 4.74
CA ILE A 10 -5.30 9.84 3.76
C ILE A 10 -5.39 11.32 3.38
N GLU A 11 -5.30 12.21 4.36
CA GLU A 11 -5.28 13.66 4.14
C GLU A 11 -4.05 14.07 3.30
N HIS A 12 -2.87 13.54 3.62
CA HIS A 12 -1.64 13.84 2.88
C HIS A 12 -1.68 13.36 1.42
N LEU A 13 -2.25 12.18 1.19
CA LEU A 13 -2.39 11.60 -0.14
C LEU A 13 -3.57 12.18 -0.94
N GLN A 14 -4.48 12.90 -0.27
CA GLN A 14 -5.73 13.41 -0.84
C GLN A 14 -6.54 12.31 -1.55
N LEU A 15 -6.50 11.09 -1.01
CA LEU A 15 -7.08 9.92 -1.66
C LEU A 15 -8.60 9.90 -1.48
N VAL A 16 -9.34 9.78 -2.58
CA VAL A 16 -10.82 9.77 -2.56
C VAL A 16 -11.35 8.38 -2.24
N GLU A 17 -10.81 7.34 -2.87
CA GLU A 17 -11.24 5.94 -2.70
C GLU A 17 -10.33 5.20 -1.70
N TYR A 18 -10.18 5.76 -0.49
CA TYR A 18 -9.25 5.24 0.51
C TYR A 18 -9.66 3.90 1.14
N ASP A 19 -10.94 3.50 1.03
CA ASP A 19 -11.50 2.28 1.63
C ASP A 19 -10.80 0.97 1.19
N TYR A 20 -10.05 1.00 0.09
CA TYR A 20 -9.28 -0.13 -0.42
C TYR A 20 -7.92 -0.31 0.27
N PHE A 21 -7.45 0.69 1.00
CA PHE A 21 -6.08 0.77 1.49
C PHE A 21 -6.02 0.83 3.01
N ASP A 22 -4.91 0.35 3.55
CA ASP A 22 -4.61 0.41 4.99
C ASP A 22 -3.09 0.46 5.20
N LEU A 23 -2.66 0.65 6.44
CA LEU A 23 -1.27 0.61 6.86
C LEU A 23 -0.94 -0.79 7.39
N GLU A 24 0.12 -1.37 6.85
CA GLU A 24 0.73 -2.60 7.37
C GLU A 24 2.09 -2.30 8.02
N TYR A 25 2.48 -3.13 8.98
CA TYR A 25 3.81 -3.09 9.60
C TYR A 25 4.36 -4.50 9.77
N GLU A 26 5.68 -4.62 9.80
CA GLU A 26 6.36 -5.89 10.02
C GLU A 26 6.76 -6.04 11.49
N SER A 27 6.47 -7.19 12.09
CA SER A 27 6.97 -7.53 13.42
C SER A 27 8.45 -7.91 13.36
N LYS A 28 9.09 -7.99 14.53
CA LYS A 28 10.48 -8.45 14.64
C LYS A 28 10.71 -9.86 14.09
N ASP A 29 9.64 -10.66 14.02
CA ASP A 29 9.68 -12.04 13.52
C ASP A 29 9.42 -12.12 12.00
N GLY A 30 9.31 -10.99 11.30
CA GLY A 30 9.06 -10.93 9.86
C GLY A 30 7.59 -11.12 9.47
N HIS A 31 6.67 -11.12 10.43
CA HIS A 31 5.24 -11.25 10.15
C HIS A 31 4.62 -9.89 9.88
N THR A 32 3.83 -9.78 8.82
CA THR A 32 3.10 -8.57 8.46
C THR A 32 1.76 -8.50 9.20
N PHE A 33 1.45 -7.35 9.78
CA PHE A 33 0.21 -7.05 10.49
C PHE A 33 -0.42 -5.76 9.96
N TRP A 34 -1.75 -5.72 9.89
CA TRP A 34 -2.49 -4.49 9.64
C TRP A 34 -2.55 -3.62 10.89
N LEU A 35 -2.57 -2.30 10.71
CA LEU A 35 -2.82 -1.35 11.77
C LEU A 35 -4.18 -1.61 12.41
N ASP A 36 -4.22 -1.65 13.73
CA ASP A 36 -5.45 -1.68 14.52
C ASP A 36 -5.85 -0.23 14.82
N HIS A 37 -6.95 0.22 14.20
CA HIS A 37 -7.41 1.61 14.30
C HIS A 37 -7.85 1.98 15.72
N LEU A 38 -8.26 0.98 16.52
CA LEU A 38 -8.80 1.16 17.87
C LEU A 38 -7.72 1.15 18.96
N LYS A 39 -6.48 0.75 18.63
CA LYS A 39 -5.37 0.70 19.58
C LYS A 39 -4.41 1.86 19.37
N PRO A 40 -3.73 2.35 20.44
CA PRO A 40 -2.62 3.29 20.28
C PRO A 40 -1.49 2.66 19.45
N VAL A 41 -0.95 3.40 18.48
CA VAL A 41 0.15 2.95 17.58
C VAL A 41 1.34 2.38 18.36
N GLN A 42 1.73 3.05 19.44
CA GLN A 42 2.82 2.66 20.34
C GLN A 42 2.62 1.31 21.03
N LYS A 43 1.38 0.80 21.12
CA LYS A 43 1.06 -0.49 21.74
C LYS A 43 1.01 -1.65 20.74
N GLN A 44 1.07 -1.35 19.45
CA GLN A 44 0.95 -2.34 18.38
C GLN A 44 2.31 -2.71 17.80
N HIS A 45 3.19 -1.73 17.71
CA HIS A 45 4.56 -1.91 17.25
C HIS A 45 5.51 -2.09 18.43
N THR A 46 6.19 -3.22 18.50
CA THR A 46 7.07 -3.57 19.63
C THR A 46 8.54 -3.22 19.39
N THR A 47 8.86 -2.61 18.25
CA THR A 47 10.23 -2.21 17.89
C THR A 47 10.53 -0.82 18.42
N HIS A 48 11.52 -0.73 19.31
CA HIS A 48 11.84 0.46 20.10
C HIS A 48 12.58 1.58 19.34
N LYS A 49 12.88 1.41 18.05
CA LYS A 49 13.76 2.35 17.32
C LYS A 49 13.06 3.12 16.21
N ASP A 50 12.34 2.43 15.33
CA ASP A 50 11.68 3.06 14.18
C ASP A 50 10.27 2.49 14.01
N TYR A 51 9.28 3.38 13.94
CA TYR A 51 7.93 3.03 13.47
C TYR A 51 7.96 3.10 11.95
N VAL A 52 7.83 1.96 11.28
CA VAL A 52 7.78 1.88 9.82
C VAL A 52 6.45 1.24 9.44
N PHE A 53 5.60 2.03 8.80
CA PHE A 53 4.35 1.56 8.21
C PHE A 53 4.44 1.64 6.70
N THR A 54 3.82 0.67 6.03
CA THR A 54 3.66 0.63 4.59
C THR A 54 2.19 0.86 4.25
N PHE A 55 1.90 1.83 3.40
CA PHE A 55 0.56 1.99 2.82
C PHE A 55 0.35 0.94 1.72
N ALA A 56 -0.67 0.11 1.87
CA ALA A 56 -0.89 -1.06 1.01
C ALA A 56 -2.37 -1.28 0.68
N VAL A 57 -2.65 -1.97 -0.43
CA VAL A 57 -4.00 -2.42 -0.77
C VAL A 57 -4.40 -3.55 0.19
N LYS A 58 -5.45 -3.32 0.97
CA LYS A 58 -6.03 -4.32 1.88
C LYS A 58 -7.10 -5.16 1.20
N PHE A 59 -7.87 -4.53 0.32
CA PHE A 59 -8.98 -5.17 -0.40
C PHE A 59 -8.84 -4.94 -1.89
N TYR A 60 -8.54 -6.01 -2.62
CA TYR A 60 -8.54 -5.99 -4.08
C TYR A 60 -9.97 -6.02 -4.63
N THR A 61 -10.30 -5.08 -5.51
CA THR A 61 -11.54 -5.15 -6.28
C THR A 61 -11.43 -6.22 -7.38
N PRO A 62 -12.47 -7.05 -7.59
CA PRO A 62 -12.50 -8.02 -8.70
C PRO A 62 -12.61 -7.34 -10.08
N HIS A 63 -12.94 -6.05 -10.12
CA HIS A 63 -13.17 -5.30 -11.35
C HIS A 63 -12.42 -3.97 -11.32
N PRO A 64 -11.33 -3.80 -12.09
CA PRO A 64 -10.57 -2.55 -12.16
C PRO A 64 -11.40 -1.34 -12.59
N ASN A 65 -12.47 -1.57 -13.35
CA ASN A 65 -13.39 -0.53 -13.82
C ASN A 65 -14.25 0.08 -12.70
N LEU A 66 -14.22 -0.50 -11.49
CA LEU A 66 -14.87 0.07 -10.30
C LEU A 66 -14.03 1.16 -9.63
N LEU A 67 -12.74 1.25 -9.96
CA LEU A 67 -11.88 2.34 -9.49
C LEU A 67 -12.12 3.55 -10.39
N GLU A 68 -12.78 4.57 -9.86
CA GLU A 68 -13.11 5.77 -10.63
C GLU A 68 -11.94 6.75 -10.68
N ASP A 69 -11.15 6.81 -9.60
CA ASP A 69 -10.05 7.75 -9.46
C ASP A 69 -8.74 7.23 -10.10
N GLU A 70 -8.05 8.12 -10.82
CA GLU A 70 -6.81 7.76 -11.53
C GLU A 70 -5.65 7.49 -10.58
N PHE A 71 -5.57 8.22 -9.47
CA PHE A 71 -4.52 8.02 -8.48
C PHE A 71 -4.73 6.71 -7.73
N THR A 72 -5.98 6.36 -7.39
CA THR A 72 -6.32 5.02 -6.86
C THR A 72 -5.88 3.91 -7.80
N ARG A 73 -6.20 3.99 -9.11
CA ARG A 73 -5.77 3.00 -10.11
C ARG A 73 -4.25 2.86 -10.17
N TYR A 74 -3.54 3.98 -10.08
CA TYR A 74 -2.09 3.99 -10.06
C TYR A 74 -1.51 3.28 -8.83
N LEU A 75 -2.03 3.58 -7.63
CA LEU A 75 -1.60 2.91 -6.39
C LEU A 75 -1.87 1.40 -6.43
N PHE A 76 -3.01 0.98 -6.98
CA PHE A 76 -3.31 -0.43 -7.22
C PHE A 76 -2.29 -1.09 -8.15
N ALA A 77 -1.94 -0.44 -9.27
CA ALA A 77 -0.96 -0.96 -10.20
C ALA A 77 0.43 -1.11 -9.55
N LEU A 78 0.83 -0.16 -8.70
CA LEU A 78 2.07 -0.24 -7.93
C LEU A 78 2.07 -1.41 -6.96
N GLN A 79 0.97 -1.63 -6.23
CA GLN A 79 0.84 -2.77 -5.33
C GLN A 79 0.90 -4.09 -6.09
N ILE A 80 0.19 -4.21 -7.22
CA ILE A 80 0.21 -5.42 -8.06
C ILE A 80 1.63 -5.71 -8.56
N ARG A 81 2.38 -4.69 -8.98
CA ARG A 81 3.80 -4.84 -9.36
C ARG A 81 4.63 -5.41 -8.21
N LYS A 82 4.50 -4.83 -7.01
CA LYS A 82 5.20 -5.28 -5.80
C LYS A 82 4.83 -6.71 -5.43
N ASP A 83 3.55 -7.07 -5.50
CA ASP A 83 3.08 -8.40 -5.12
C ASP A 83 3.47 -9.47 -6.15
N LEU A 84 3.52 -9.12 -7.44
CA LEU A 84 4.09 -9.99 -8.48
C LEU A 84 5.59 -10.24 -8.25
N GLN A 85 6.36 -9.19 -7.97
CA GLN A 85 7.80 -9.30 -7.71
C GLN A 85 8.12 -10.14 -6.46
N ASN A 86 7.30 -10.02 -5.42
CA ASN A 86 7.47 -10.76 -4.17
C ASN A 86 6.80 -12.14 -4.18
N GLY A 87 6.15 -12.54 -5.28
CA GLY A 87 5.40 -13.80 -5.37
C GLY A 87 4.18 -13.87 -4.43
N ARG A 88 3.68 -12.72 -3.97
CA ARG A 88 2.50 -12.62 -3.09
C ARG A 88 1.18 -12.68 -3.86
N LEU A 89 1.21 -12.45 -5.18
CA LEU A 89 0.02 -12.55 -6.04
C LEU A 89 -0.02 -13.92 -6.74
N PRO A 90 -0.85 -14.88 -6.27
CA PRO A 90 -0.98 -16.17 -6.93
C PRO A 90 -1.68 -16.01 -8.28
N CYS A 91 -0.92 -16.20 -9.37
CA CYS A 91 -1.44 -16.14 -10.73
C CYS A 91 -0.60 -17.02 -11.67
N SER A 92 -1.12 -17.30 -12.87
CA SER A 92 -0.34 -18.00 -13.90
C SER A 92 0.75 -17.08 -14.48
N GLU A 93 1.84 -17.65 -14.97
CA GLU A 93 2.94 -16.89 -15.61
C GLU A 93 2.43 -16.00 -16.76
N SER A 94 1.46 -16.49 -17.53
CA SER A 94 0.80 -15.74 -18.60
C SER A 94 0.08 -14.49 -18.08
N THR A 95 -0.58 -14.62 -16.92
CA THR A 95 -1.31 -13.51 -16.27
C THR A 95 -0.34 -12.50 -15.67
N ALA A 96 0.71 -12.99 -15.00
CA ALA A 96 1.78 -12.14 -14.47
C ALA A 96 2.45 -11.31 -15.58
N ALA A 97 2.79 -11.94 -16.70
CA ALA A 97 3.39 -11.28 -17.86
C ALA A 97 2.46 -10.22 -18.47
N LEU A 98 1.16 -10.51 -18.57
CA LEU A 98 0.16 -9.57 -19.07
C LEU A 98 0.01 -8.36 -18.13
N LEU A 99 -0.09 -8.57 -16.81
CA LEU A 99 -0.17 -7.50 -15.82
C LEU A 99 1.09 -6.63 -15.84
N ALA A 100 2.28 -7.24 -15.93
CA ALA A 100 3.55 -6.53 -16.05
C ALA A 100 3.61 -5.66 -17.32
N ALA A 101 3.11 -6.16 -18.45
CA ALA A 101 3.04 -5.40 -19.70
C ALA A 101 2.12 -4.17 -19.57
N TYR A 102 0.96 -4.32 -18.91
CA TYR A 102 0.05 -3.19 -18.66
C TYR A 102 0.65 -2.16 -17.70
N ILE A 103 1.36 -2.60 -16.66
CA ILE A 103 2.05 -1.69 -15.73
C ILE A 103 3.14 -0.91 -16.47
N ALA A 104 4.01 -1.59 -17.24
CA ALA A 104 5.06 -0.96 -18.03
C ALA A 104 4.51 0.03 -19.07
N GLN A 105 3.33 -0.23 -19.63
CA GLN A 105 2.65 0.70 -20.53
C GLN A 105 2.17 1.98 -19.80
N GLY A 106 1.84 1.86 -18.51
CA GLY A 106 1.42 2.96 -17.63
C GLY A 106 2.56 3.75 -16.98
N GLU A 107 3.79 3.22 -16.91
CA GLU A 107 4.98 3.88 -16.31
C GLU A 107 5.35 5.22 -16.97
N LYS A 108 4.72 5.60 -18.08
CA LYS A 108 4.78 6.97 -18.61
C LYS A 108 4.26 8.05 -17.64
N PHE A 109 3.55 7.66 -16.57
CA PHE A 109 3.08 8.55 -15.49
C PHE A 109 3.97 8.54 -14.22
N GLU A 110 4.99 7.67 -14.15
CA GLU A 110 5.77 7.40 -12.92
C GLU A 110 6.66 8.59 -12.48
N CYS A 111 6.96 9.54 -13.38
CA CYS A 111 7.84 10.66 -13.08
C CYS A 111 7.21 11.81 -12.24
N ILE A 112 5.91 11.78 -11.95
CA ILE A 112 5.21 12.96 -11.41
C ILE A 112 4.94 12.88 -9.90
N LEU A 113 4.89 11.69 -9.30
CA LEU A 113 4.34 11.54 -7.94
C LEU A 113 5.32 11.07 -6.84
N GLY A 114 6.53 10.62 -7.14
CA GLY A 114 7.51 10.25 -6.10
C GLY A 114 7.07 9.11 -5.15
N VAL A 115 6.05 8.33 -5.52
CA VAL A 115 5.38 7.30 -4.69
C VAL A 115 6.17 5.97 -4.67
N GLY A 116 7.50 6.05 -4.59
CA GLY A 116 8.37 4.87 -4.64
C GLY A 116 8.68 4.24 -3.27
N ARG A 117 8.51 4.99 -2.17
CA ARG A 117 8.78 4.51 -0.81
C ARG A 117 8.16 5.45 0.21
N PHE A 118 6.89 5.26 0.54
CA PHE A 118 6.33 5.86 1.76
C PHE A 118 6.76 4.99 2.95
N GLU A 119 8.04 5.09 3.33
CA GLU A 119 8.46 4.74 4.69
C GLU A 119 8.06 5.93 5.57
N ILE A 120 6.90 5.85 6.22
CA ILE A 120 6.56 6.81 7.28
C ILE A 120 7.46 6.48 8.46
N SER A 121 8.69 7.00 8.45
CA SER A 121 9.61 6.92 9.57
C SER A 121 9.24 8.03 10.56
N MET A 122 8.48 7.68 11.59
CA MET A 122 8.33 8.56 12.73
C MET A 122 9.58 8.42 13.61
N ALA A 123 10.51 9.37 13.48
CA ALA A 123 11.56 9.57 14.48
C ALA A 123 10.91 10.17 15.74
N CYS A 124 11.15 9.54 16.90
CA CYS A 124 10.86 10.13 18.20
C CYS A 124 11.80 11.31 18.51
#